data_AF-A0A9W5Q3K3-F1
#
_entry.id   AF-A0A9W5Q3K3-F1
#
_cell.length_a   1.000
_cell.length_b   1.000
_cell.length_c   1.000
_cell.angle_alpha   90.00
_cell.angle_beta   90.00
_cell.angle_gamma   90.00
#
_symmetry.space_group_name_H-M   'P 1'
#
loop_
_entity.id
_entity.type
_entity.pdbx_description
1 polymer ?
#
loop_
_entity_poly.entity_id
_entity_poly.type
_entity_poly.pdbx_seq_one_letter_code
_entity_poly.pdbx_strand_id
1 'polypeptide(L)' 'MAIKKAPIVLAIERDEKGNLSTWCSACDCFHHHGTSEGHRQSHCLNEDSPYIHTGYFLKRMKLSGKEIVAR' A
#
# COMPACT_ATOMS: atom_id res chain seq x y z
N MET A 1 17.55 19.39 7.06
CA MET A 1 17.11 18.05 6.60
C MET A 1 15.70 18.17 6.07
N ALA A 2 15.46 17.82 4.80
CA ALA A 2 14.10 17.77 4.27
C ALA A 2 13.33 16.63 4.95
N ILE A 3 12.21 16.94 5.59
CA ILE A 3 11.31 15.92 6.14
C ILE A 3 10.72 15.16 4.94
N LYS A 4 11.25 13.98 4.64
CA LYS A 4 10.65 13.10 3.63
C LYS A 4 9.30 12.62 4.18
N LYS A 5 8.20 13.02 3.53
CA LYS A 5 6.87 12.53 3.89
C LYS A 5 6.77 11.05 3.53
N ALA A 6 6.20 10.26 4.44
CA ALA A 6 5.95 8.84 4.16
C ALA A 6 5.03 8.69 2.93
N PRO A 7 5.34 7.79 1.98
CA PRO A 7 4.50 7.55 0.81
C PRO A 7 3.09 7.11 1.18
N ILE A 8 2.11 7.42 0.31
CA ILE A 8 0.77 6.83 0.38
C ILE A 8 0.75 5.60 -0.53
N VAL A 9 0.34 4.47 0.02
CA VAL A 9 0.26 3.19 -0.69
C VAL A 9 -1.21 2.80 -0.76
N LEU A 10 -1.68 2.58 -1.98
CA LEU A 10 -3.07 2.23 -2.25
C LEU A 10 -3.29 0.73 -2.04
N ALA A 11 -4.44 0.38 -1.49
CA ALA A 11 -4.82 -1.00 -1.22
C ALA A 11 -6.22 -1.31 -1.75
N ILE A 12 -6.38 -2.51 -2.28
CA ILE A 12 -7.66 -3.08 -2.68
C ILE A 12 -8.21 -3.97 -1.58
N GLU A 13 -9.53 -4.06 -1.49
CA GLU A 13 -10.17 -5.09 -0.67
C GLU A 13 -9.98 -6.46 -1.34
N ARG A 14 -9.58 -7.47 -0.56
CA ARG A 14 -9.27 -8.81 -1.08
C ARG A 14 -10.29 -9.88 -0.72
N ASP A 15 -11.17 -9.61 0.24
CA ASP A 15 -12.16 -10.56 0.73
C ASP A 15 -13.39 -9.84 1.31
N GLU A 16 -14.48 -10.58 1.56
CA GLU A 16 -15.74 -10.08 2.11
C GLU A 16 -15.60 -9.48 3.52
N LYS A 17 -14.51 -9.81 4.23
CA LYS A 17 -14.19 -9.22 5.54
C LYS A 17 -13.59 -7.82 5.40
N GLY A 18 -13.34 -7.36 4.17
CA GLY A 18 -12.78 -6.05 3.87
C GLY A 18 -11.29 -5.95 4.17
N ASN A 19 -10.59 -7.10 4.22
CA ASN A 19 -9.15 -7.09 4.40
C ASN A 19 -8.44 -6.51 3.18
N LEU A 20 -7.26 -5.95 3.37
CA LEU A 20 -6.58 -5.18 2.34
C LEU A 20 -5.39 -5.94 1.73
N SER A 21 -5.18 -5.75 0.43
CA SER A 21 -3.97 -6.15 -0.29
C SER A 21 -3.33 -4.95 -0.96
N THR A 22 -2.01 -4.84 -0.90
CA THR A 22 -1.26 -3.81 -1.62
C THR A 22 -0.05 -4.41 -2.33
N TRP A 23 0.25 -3.91 -3.52
CA TRP A 23 1.42 -4.33 -4.29
C TRP A 23 2.66 -3.56 -3.83
N CYS A 24 3.75 -4.28 -3.55
CA CYS A 24 5.05 -3.69 -3.25
C CYS A 24 6.01 -3.96 -4.40
N SER A 25 6.42 -2.94 -5.14
CA SER A 25 7.40 -3.08 -6.24
C SER A 25 8.79 -3.49 -5.78
N ALA A 26 9.15 -3.18 -4.53
CA ALA A 26 10.46 -3.56 -3.98
C ALA A 26 10.53 -5.03 -3.54
N CYS A 27 9.38 -5.64 -3.20
CA CYS A 27 9.25 -7.05 -2.83
C CYS A 27 8.72 -7.92 -3.98
N ASP A 28 8.22 -7.29 -5.05
CA ASP A 28 7.59 -7.93 -6.20
C ASP A 28 6.41 -8.87 -5.83
N CYS A 29 5.62 -8.48 -4.83
CA CYS A 29 4.51 -9.28 -4.35
C CYS A 29 3.40 -8.45 -3.70
N PHE A 30 2.25 -9.09 -3.44
CA PHE A 30 1.16 -8.51 -2.65
C PHE A 30 1.40 -8.70 -1.16
N HIS A 31 1.33 -7.60 -0.41
CA HIS A 31 1.31 -7.59 1.05
C HIS A 31 -0.13 -7.56 1.54
N HIS A 32 -0.42 -8.38 2.56
CA HIS A 32 -1.75 -8.53 3.13
C HIS A 32 -1.87 -7.85 4.49
N HIS A 33 -2.95 -7.10 4.66
CA HIS A 33 -3.27 -6.37 5.89
C HIS A 33 -4.68 -6.71 6.37
N GLY A 34 -4.98 -6.35 7.63
CA GLY A 34 -6.36 -6.31 8.11
C GLY A 34 -7.16 -5.19 7.45
N THR A 35 -8.31 -4.86 8.03
CA THR A 35 -9.26 -3.88 7.47
C THR A 35 -8.82 -2.42 7.63
N SER A 36 -7.87 -2.15 8.52
CA SER A 36 -7.50 -0.79 8.94
C SER A 36 -6.51 -0.09 8.00
N GLU A 37 -6.82 1.16 7.67
CA GLU A 37 -5.91 2.13 7.04
C GLU A 37 -4.91 2.71 8.06
N GLY A 38 -3.95 3.52 7.58
CA GLY A 38 -3.05 4.32 8.43
C GLY A 38 -1.57 4.05 8.21
N HIS A 39 -0.72 4.62 9.08
CA HIS A 39 0.73 4.45 8.98
C HIS A 39 1.15 3.02 9.32
N ARG A 40 2.08 2.47 8.53
CA ARG A 40 2.64 1.13 8.65
C ARG A 40 4.16 1.22 8.61
N GLN A 41 4.81 0.49 9.50
CA GLN A 41 6.23 0.22 9.37
C GLN A 41 6.46 -0.69 8.16
N SER A 42 7.54 -0.44 7.44
CA SER A 42 7.96 -1.30 6.33
C SER A 42 8.68 -2.53 6.88
N HIS A 43 8.42 -3.69 6.25
CA HIS A 43 9.21 -4.90 6.43
C HIS A 43 10.04 -5.21 5.17
N CYS A 44 10.18 -4.25 4.25
CA CYS A 44 11.01 -4.44 3.07
C CYS A 44 12.47 -4.58 3.51
N LEU A 45 13.17 -5.58 2.96
CA LEU A 45 14.60 -5.76 3.14
C LEU A 45 15.42 -5.08 2.02
N ASN A 46 14.75 -4.68 0.93
CA ASN A 46 15.37 -3.96 -0.17
C ASN A 46 15.65 -2.50 0.26
N GLU A 47 16.93 -2.10 0.29
CA GLU A 47 17.38 -0.76 0.69
C GLU A 47 16.89 0.35 -0.25
N ASP A 48 16.63 0.02 -1.52
CA ASP A 48 16.06 0.95 -2.49
C ASP A 48 14.54 1.13 -2.32
N SER A 49 13.92 0.38 -1.39
CA SER A 49 12.50 0.51 -1.10
C SER A 49 12.19 1.92 -0.59
N PRO A 50 11.22 2.64 -1.19
CA PRO A 50 10.81 3.96 -0.72
C PRO A 50 10.20 3.93 0.68
N TYR A 51 9.94 2.75 1.23
CA TYR A 51 9.25 2.53 2.49
C TYR A 51 10.21 2.24 3.66
N ILE A 52 11.45 1.82 3.41
CA ILE A 52 12.31 1.23 4.47
C ILE A 52 12.62 2.22 5.61
N HIS A 53 12.78 3.51 5.30
CA HIS A 53 13.13 4.52 6.30
C HIS A 53 11.93 5.25 6.90
N THR A 54 10.81 5.34 6.18
CA THR A 54 9.65 6.16 6.60
C THR A 54 8.40 5.35 6.89
N GLY A 55 8.39 4.06 6.56
CA GLY A 55 7.15 3.32 6.39
C GLY A 55 6.30 3.92 5.26
N TYR A 56 4.99 3.72 5.34
CA TYR A 56 4.01 4.25 4.40
C TYR A 56 2.65 4.42 5.07
N PHE A 57 1.76 5.21 4.45
CA PHE A 57 0.35 5.29 4.81
C PHE A 57 -0.47 4.41 3.88
N LEU A 58 -1.04 3.32 4.43
CA LEU A 58 -1.95 2.44 3.73
C LEU A 58 -3.31 3.12 3.58
N LYS A 59 -3.83 3.21 2.36
CA LYS A 59 -5.12 3.81 2.06
C LYS A 59 -5.93 2.95 1.10
N ARG A 60 -7.18 2.66 1.44
CA ARG A 60 -8.13 1.92 0.64
C ARG A 60 -8.46 2.70 -0.63
N MET A 61 -8.42 2.00 -1.76
CA MET A 61 -8.83 2.56 -3.04
C MET A 61 -10.35 2.72 -3.05
N LYS A 62 -10.81 3.93 -3.32
CA LYS A 62 -12.22 4.18 -3.66
C LYS A 62 -12.34 4.18 -5.18
N LEU A 63 -12.73 3.05 -5.75
CA LEU A 63 -13.12 2.99 -7.15
C LEU A 63 -14.51 3.63 -7.25
N SER A 64 -14.61 4.78 -7.93
CA SER A 64 -15.87 5.54 -8.06
C SER A 64 -16.89 4.88 -9.00
N GLY A 65 -16.95 3.54 -9.04
CA GLY A 65 -17.86 2.78 -9.89
C GLY A 65 -17.59 2.89 -11.39
N LYS A 66 -16.51 3.55 -11.82
CA LYS A 66 -16.10 3.58 -13.22
C LYS A 66 -15.34 2.31 -13.55
N GLU A 67 -15.86 1.55 -14.49
CA GLU A 67 -15.21 0.37 -15.06
C GLU A 67 -13.85 0.79 -15.63
N ILE A 68 -12.76 0.18 -15.15
CA ILE A 68 -11.43 0.39 -15.73
C ILE A 68 -11.31 -0.57 -16.91
N VAL A 69 -11.64 -0.06 -18.10
CA VAL A 69 -11.41 -0.78 -19.35
C VAL A 69 -9.90 -0.72 -19.64
N ALA A 70 -9.22 -1.86 -19.51
CA ALA A 70 -7.87 -1.99 -20.03
C ALA A 70 -7.93 -1.79 -21.56
N ARG A 71 -7.18 -0.81 -22.07
CA ARG A 71 -6.97 -0.62 -23.51
C ARG A 71 -5.92 -1.58 -24.03
#